data_AF-A0A960D434-F1
#
_entry.id   AF-A0A960D434-F1
#
_cell.length_a   1.000
_cell.length_b   1.000
_cell.length_c   1.000
_cell.angle_alpha   90.00
_cell.angle_beta   90.00
_cell.angle_gamma   90.00
#
_symmetry.space_group_name_H-M   'P 1'
#
loop_
_entity.id
_entity.type
_entity.pdbx_description
1 polymer ?
#
loop_
_entity_poly.entity_id
_entity_poly.type
_entity_poly.pdbx_seq_one_letter_code
_entity_poly.pdbx_strand_id
1 'polypeptide(L)' 'LGLDAIAQVNLGVRAHRNRPLVELGAMSRQVMATLLSRCGIADSGVGLTQFLPEGDGFELRTTSVSLADRPPMNTLR' A
#
# COMPACT_ATOMS: atom_id res chain seq x y z
N LEU A 1 2.28 -15.77 -18.87
CA LEU A 1 1.04 -15.22 -19.45
C LEU A 1 1.19 -13.70 -19.54
N GLY A 2 0.54 -13.06 -20.51
CA GLY A 2 0.59 -11.61 -20.72
C GLY A 2 -0.77 -10.95 -20.51
N LEU A 3 -0.98 -9.81 -21.18
CA LEU A 3 -2.24 -9.05 -21.11
C LEU A 3 -3.47 -9.88 -21.49
N ASP A 4 -3.34 -10.81 -22.43
CA ASP A 4 -4.44 -11.67 -22.90
C ASP A 4 -5.02 -12.61 -21.82
N ALA A 5 -4.31 -12.75 -20.69
CA ALA A 5 -4.79 -13.50 -19.54
C ALA A 5 -5.54 -12.64 -18.50
N ILE A 6 -5.77 -11.35 -18.77
CA ILE A 6 -6.42 -10.39 -17.87
C ILE A 6 -7.62 -9.75 -18.60
N ALA A 7 -8.77 -9.68 -17.93
CA ALA A 7 -9.97 -9.02 -18.43
C ALA A 7 -10.58 -8.10 -17.36
N GLN A 8 -11.45 -7.17 -17.78
CA GLN A 8 -12.19 -6.27 -16.90
C GLN A 8 -13.69 -6.36 -17.21
N VAL A 9 -14.53 -6.24 -16.17
CA VAL A 9 -15.99 -6.25 -16.28
C VAL A 9 -16.57 -5.10 -15.45
N ASN A 10 -17.54 -4.38 -16.00
CA ASN A 10 -18.22 -3.30 -15.30
C ASN A 10 -19.18 -3.88 -14.25
N LEU A 11 -19.08 -3.39 -13.00
CA LEU A 11 -19.92 -3.82 -11.87
C LEU A 11 -20.99 -2.79 -11.46
N GLY A 12 -21.17 -1.72 -12.24
CA GLY A 12 -22.06 -0.61 -11.88
C GLY A 12 -21.47 0.27 -10.77
N VAL A 13 -22.31 0.67 -9.80
CA VAL A 13 -21.91 1.57 -8.72
C VAL A 13 -21.44 0.77 -7.50
N ARG A 14 -20.25 1.09 -7.01
CA ARG A 14 -19.70 0.57 -5.76
C ARG A 14 -19.46 1.70 -4.78
N ALA A 15 -20.13 1.64 -3.63
CA ALA A 15 -19.86 2.51 -2.49
C ALA A 15 -19.18 1.71 -1.37
N HIS A 16 -18.26 2.36 -0.65
CA HIS A 16 -17.63 1.81 0.54
C HIS A 16 -17.27 2.94 1.50
N ARG A 17 -16.76 2.59 2.69
CA ARG A 17 -16.32 3.58 3.68
C ARG A 17 -15.20 4.46 3.12
N ASN A 18 -15.34 5.78 3.28
CA ASN A 18 -14.27 6.75 3.03
C ASN A 18 -13.27 6.72 4.18
N ARG A 19 -12.01 6.40 3.89
CA ARG A 19 -10.94 6.44 4.89
C ARG A 19 -10.45 7.89 5.08
N PRO A 20 -10.07 8.28 6.29
CA PRO A 20 -9.37 9.55 6.54
C PRO A 20 -8.09 9.67 5.70
N LEU A 21 -7.72 10.89 5.30
CA LEU A 21 -6.53 11.15 4.49
C LEU A 21 -5.23 10.61 5.13
N VAL A 22 -5.12 10.66 6.45
CA VAL A 22 -3.96 10.12 7.18
C VAL A 22 -3.76 8.63 6.88
N GLU A 23 -4.83 7.85 6.80
CA GLU A 23 -4.75 6.42 6.48
C GLU A 23 -4.39 6.16 5.01
N LEU A 24 -4.74 7.08 4.11
CA LEU A 24 -4.41 6.95 2.69
C LEU A 24 -2.92 7.11 2.44
N GLY A 25 -2.21 7.92 3.23
CA GLY A 25 -0.76 8.03 3.18
C GLY A 25 -0.07 6.70 3.46
N ALA A 26 -0.45 6.03 4.56
CA ALA A 26 0.06 4.71 4.91
C ALA A 26 -0.25 3.65 3.82
N MET A 27 -1.46 3.68 3.27
CA MET A 27 -1.85 2.79 2.17
C MET A 27 -1.00 3.04 0.92
N SER A 28 -0.80 4.29 0.54
CA SER A 28 0.03 4.69 -0.60
C SER A 28 1.47 4.20 -0.44
N ARG A 29 2.06 4.37 0.75
CA ARG A 29 3.43 3.91 1.05
C ARG A 29 3.60 2.41 0.81
N GLN A 30 2.62 1.60 1.21
CA GLN A 30 2.65 0.16 1.01
C GLN A 30 2.46 -0.22 -0.47
N VAL A 31 1.57 0.47 -1.20
CA VAL A 31 1.39 0.25 -2.65
C VAL A 31 2.69 0.54 -3.40
N MET A 32 3.40 1.62 -3.05
CA MET A 32 4.69 1.93 -3.66
C MET A 32 5.75 0.87 -3.35
N ALA A 33 5.89 0.43 -2.09
CA ALA A 33 6.81 -0.63 -1.72
C ALA A 33 6.58 -1.93 -2.51
N THR A 34 5.32 -2.35 -2.61
CA THR A 34 4.95 -3.56 -3.36
C THR A 34 5.20 -3.39 -4.87
N LEU A 35 4.84 -2.25 -5.46
CA LEU A 35 5.05 -1.97 -6.88
C LEU A 35 6.54 -1.95 -7.23
N LEU A 36 7.34 -1.19 -6.49
CA LEU A 36 8.79 -1.09 -6.74
C LEU A 36 9.45 -2.48 -6.65
N SER A 37 9.09 -3.27 -5.64
CA SER A 37 9.59 -4.65 -5.49
C SER A 37 9.24 -5.52 -6.71
N ARG A 38 8.04 -5.40 -7.26
CA ARG A 38 7.62 -6.14 -8.48
C ARG A 38 8.32 -5.64 -9.75
N CYS A 39 8.78 -4.39 -9.77
CA CYS A 39 9.58 -3.81 -10.84
C CYS A 39 11.09 -4.06 -10.68
N GLY A 40 11.53 -4.77 -9.63
CA GLY A 40 12.95 -5.01 -9.35
C GLY A 40 13.71 -3.77 -8.86
N ILE A 41 12.99 -2.74 -8.41
CA ILE A 41 13.57 -1.52 -7.83
C ILE A 41 13.62 -1.69 -6.31
N ALA A 42 14.79 -1.46 -5.72
CA ALA A 42 14.96 -1.55 -4.28
C ALA A 42 14.15 -0.44 -3.57
N ASP A 43 13.26 -0.85 -2.66
CA ASP A 43 12.58 0.04 -1.73
C ASP A 43 13.42 0.18 -0.44
N SER A 44 13.37 1.35 0.20
CA SER A 44 14.18 1.64 1.39
C SER A 44 13.76 0.83 2.63
N GLY A 45 12.55 0.26 2.64
CA GLY A 45 11.95 -0.36 3.83
C GLY A 45 11.58 0.63 4.94
N VAL A 46 11.82 1.93 4.74
CA VAL A 46 11.52 2.96 5.74
C VAL A 46 10.03 3.29 5.72
N GLY A 47 9.44 3.32 6.92
CA GLY A 47 8.04 3.69 7.12
C GLY A 47 7.74 5.13 6.73
N LEU A 48 6.46 5.45 6.48
CA LEU A 48 6.05 6.82 6.20
C LEU A 48 5.89 7.59 7.50
N THR A 49 6.68 8.65 7.67
CA THR A 49 6.49 9.64 8.75
C THR A 49 5.57 10.76 8.28
N GLN A 50 4.47 10.96 8.99
CA GLN A 50 3.52 12.06 8.77
C GLN A 50 3.57 13.02 9.95
N PHE A 51 3.30 14.29 9.68
CA PHE A 51 3.24 15.36 10.66
C PHE A 51 1.77 15.77 10.81
N LEU A 52 1.12 15.27 11.85
CA LEU A 52 -0.31 15.51 12.09
C LEU A 52 -0.48 16.78 12.92
N PRO A 53 -1.40 17.70 12.55
CA PRO A 53 -1.66 18.89 13.36
C PRO A 53 -2.13 18.50 14.77
N GLU A 54 -1.48 19.04 15.79
CA GLU A 54 -1.82 18.83 17.20
C GLU A 54 -1.66 20.18 17.94
N GLY A 55 -2.77 20.83 18.30
CA GLY A 55 -2.76 22.19 18.84
C GLY A 55 -2.07 23.20 17.91
N ASP A 56 -1.09 23.94 18.43
CA ASP A 56 -0.27 24.90 17.68
C ASP A 56 0.98 24.25 17.02
N GLY A 57 1.07 22.91 17.03
CA GLY A 57 2.23 22.17 16.56
C GLY A 57 1.89 20.94 15.71
N PHE A 58 2.86 20.03 15.62
CA PHE A 58 2.72 18.78 14.87
C PHE A 58 3.17 17.57 15.71
N GLU A 59 2.37 16.52 15.70
CA GLU A 59 2.75 15.20 16.18
C GLU A 59 3.39 14.40 15.03
N LEU A 60 4.59 13.85 15.24
CA LEU A 60 5.20 12.93 14.29
C LEU A 60 4.62 11.53 14.48
N ARG A 61 4.09 10.96 13.39
CA ARG A 61 3.60 9.58 13.37
C ARG A 61 4.25 8.80 12.23
N THR A 62 5.02 7.77 12.58
CA THR A 62 5.64 6.87 11.60
C THR A 62 4.83 5.59 11.48
N THR A 63 4.36 5.28 10.28
CA THR A 63 3.66 4.02 9.97
C THR A 63 4.64 3.03 9.33
N SER A 64 4.71 1.82 9.89
CA SER A 64 5.55 0.74 9.35
C SER A 64 5.12 0.29 7.95
N VAL A 65 6.07 -0.17 7.15
CA VAL A 65 5.85 -0.79 5.84
C VAL A 65 6.40 -2.22 5.85
N SER A 66 5.73 -3.15 5.18
CA SER A 66 6.22 -4.53 5.02
C SER A 66 6.74 -4.75 3.60
N LEU A 67 7.92 -5.35 3.49
CA LEU A 67 8.48 -5.85 2.23
C LEU A 67 8.37 -7.37 2.11
N ALA A 68 7.82 -8.04 3.14
CA ALA A 68 7.72 -9.49 3.18
C ALA A 68 6.45 -9.96 2.46
N ASP A 69 6.62 -10.54 1.28
CA ASP A 69 5.57 -11.31 0.62
C ASP A 69 5.41 -12.68 1.28
N ARG A 70 4.17 -13.19 1.28
CA ARG A 70 3.93 -14.61 1.54
C ARG A 70 4.39 -15.42 0.32
N PRO A 71 4.94 -16.64 0.52
CA PRO A 71 5.34 -17.47 -0.60
C PRO A 71 4.12 -17.99 -1.37
N PRO A 72 4.30 -18.48 -2.61
CA PRO A 72 3.23 -19.13 -3.35
C PRO A 72 2.61 -20.28 -2.54
N MET A 73 1.29 -20.31 -2.43
CA MET A 73 0.60 -21.24 -1.51
C MET A 73 0.88 -22.72 -1.80
N ASN A 74 1.18 -23.08 -3.05
CA ASN A 74 1.56 -24.45 -3.44
C ASN A 74 2.95 -24.88 -2.92
N THR A 75 3.70 -23.98 -2.28
CA THR A 75 4.98 -24.29 -1.62
C THR A 75 4.84 -24.57 -0.13
N LEU A 76 3.63 -24.41 0.42
CA LEU A 76 3.30 -24.67 1.83
C LEU A 76 2.52 -25.99 1.94
N ARG A 77 2.59 -26.64 3.11
CA ARG A 77 1.84 -27.86 3.45
C ARG A 77 0.82 -27.58 4.53
#